data_AF-A0A8J7CQD9-F1
#
_entry.id   AF-A0A8J7CQD9-F1
#
_cell.length_a   1.000
_cell.length_b   1.000
_cell.length_c   1.000
_cell.angle_alpha   90.00
_cell.angle_beta   90.00
_cell.angle_gamma   90.00
#
_symmetry.space_group_name_H-M   'P 1'
#
loop_
_entity.id
_entity.type
_entity.pdbx_description
1 polymer ?
#
loop_
_entity_poly.entity_id
_entity_poly.type
_entity_poly.pdbx_seq_one_letter_code
_entity_poly.pdbx_strand_id
1 'polypeptide(L)'
;MSKKLGAEFLGTFWLVLGGCGAAVLAAGIPGVGIGYMGVAFAFGLTVLTMVYAIGPISGCHLNPAVSFGLWAGRRFPAAELAPYIIAQVLGAIAGAGVLYLIASGGPGFELSDGFASNGYGAHSPGGYALAACLITEVVMTFMFLMIILGATDKRAPQGFAG
;
A
#
# COMPACT_ATOMS: atom_id res chain seq x y z
N MET A 1 17.69 -11.44 8.30
CA MET A 1 17.48 -10.35 7.33
C MET A 1 16.77 -10.83 6.07
N SER A 2 17.34 -11.76 5.30
CA SER A 2 16.78 -12.14 3.98
C SER A 2 15.31 -12.58 4.01
N LYS A 3 14.89 -13.33 5.05
CA LYS A 3 13.47 -13.72 5.24
C LYS A 3 12.54 -12.52 5.42
N LYS A 4 12.98 -11.50 6.17
CA LYS A 4 12.21 -10.25 6.39
C LYS A 4 12.06 -9.48 5.08
N LEU A 5 13.15 -9.33 4.33
CA LEU A 5 13.15 -8.61 3.06
C LEU A 5 12.28 -9.32 2.00
N GLY A 6 12.34 -10.65 1.94
CA GLY A 6 11.46 -11.43 1.06
C GLY A 6 9.98 -11.28 1.43
N ALA A 7 9.67 -11.23 2.73
CA ALA A 7 8.31 -10.98 3.21
C ALA A 7 7.82 -9.56 2.83
N GLU A 8 8.62 -8.52 3.06
CA GLU A 8 8.28 -7.14 2.69
C GLU A 8 8.11 -6.95 1.18
N PHE A 9 8.96 -7.60 0.38
CA PHE A 9 8.83 -7.63 -1.07
C PHE A 9 7.49 -8.25 -1.49
N LEU A 10 7.18 -9.46 -1.01
CA LEU A 10 5.94 -10.17 -1.36
C LEU A 10 4.68 -9.45 -0.87
N GLY A 11 4.71 -8.88 0.33
CA GLY A 11 3.57 -8.14 0.84
C GLY A 11 3.33 -6.83 0.10
N THR A 12 4.39 -6.10 -0.26
CA THR A 12 4.22 -4.85 -1.05
C THR A 12 3.81 -5.16 -2.49
N PHE A 13 4.32 -6.25 -3.07
CA PHE A 13 3.81 -6.81 -4.32
C PHE A 13 2.31 -7.08 -4.25
N TRP A 14 1.85 -7.76 -3.19
CA TRP A 14 0.43 -8.08 -3.00
C TRP A 14 -0.43 -6.83 -2.82
N LEU A 15 0.07 -5.84 -2.07
CA LEU A 15 -0.59 -4.55 -1.87
C LEU A 15 -0.81 -3.81 -3.19
N VAL A 16 0.23 -3.70 -4.02
CA VAL A 16 0.13 -3.00 -5.30
C VAL A 16 -0.71 -3.78 -6.30
N LEU A 17 -0.47 -5.09 -6.45
CA LEU A 17 -1.24 -5.91 -7.38
C LEU A 17 -2.73 -5.95 -7.01
N GLY A 18 -3.06 -6.12 -5.73
CA GLY A 18 -4.44 -6.19 -5.26
C GLY A 18 -5.15 -4.83 -5.29
N GLY A 19 -4.54 -3.80 -4.69
CA GLY A 19 -5.13 -2.46 -4.59
C GLY A 19 -5.20 -1.74 -5.93
N CYS A 20 -4.07 -1.59 -6.63
CA CYS A 20 -4.06 -0.96 -7.95
C CYS A 20 -4.76 -1.83 -9.00
N GLY A 21 -4.68 -3.16 -8.88
CA GLY A 21 -5.41 -4.06 -9.78
C GLY A 21 -6.92 -3.93 -9.65
N ALA A 22 -7.46 -3.82 -8.43
CA ALA A 22 -8.86 -3.51 -8.20
C ALA A 22 -9.28 -2.18 -8.88
N ALA A 23 -8.44 -1.16 -8.79
CA ALA A 23 -8.69 0.13 -9.43
C ALA A 23 -8.68 0.05 -10.96
N VAL A 24 -7.65 -0.55 -11.54
CA VAL A 24 -7.45 -0.62 -13.00
C VAL A 24 -8.43 -1.59 -13.67
N LEU A 25 -8.70 -2.74 -13.05
CA LEU A 25 -9.40 -3.84 -13.71
C LEU A 25 -10.90 -3.90 -13.39
N ALA A 26 -11.34 -3.34 -12.25
CA ALA A 26 -12.69 -3.59 -11.75
C ALA A 26 -13.48 -2.35 -11.31
N ALA A 27 -12.84 -1.21 -11.05
CA ALA A 27 -13.53 -0.04 -10.49
C ALA A 27 -14.57 0.57 -11.45
N GLY A 28 -14.25 0.64 -12.74
CA GLY A 28 -15.04 1.33 -13.76
C GLY A 28 -15.95 0.46 -14.63
N ILE A 29 -16.17 -0.82 -14.28
CA ILE A 29 -16.97 -1.72 -15.13
C ILE A 29 -18.43 -1.24 -15.17
N PRO A 30 -19.03 -1.01 -16.36
CA PRO A 30 -20.42 -0.56 -16.47
C PRO A 30 -21.41 -1.50 -15.76
N GLY A 31 -22.22 -0.95 -14.86
CA GLY A 31 -23.31 -1.67 -14.15
C GLY A 31 -22.87 -2.57 -13.00
N VAL A 32 -21.60 -3.00 -12.93
CA VAL A 32 -21.11 -3.96 -11.92
C VAL A 32 -19.75 -3.60 -11.29
N GLY A 33 -19.18 -2.44 -11.65
CA GLY A 33 -17.89 -2.00 -11.14
C GLY A 33 -17.89 -1.77 -9.62
N ILE A 34 -16.72 -1.99 -9.02
CA ILE A 34 -16.58 -1.94 -7.55
C ILE A 34 -16.46 -0.52 -6.99
N GLY A 35 -16.22 0.48 -7.86
CA GLY A 35 -16.06 1.90 -7.49
C GLY A 35 -14.95 2.18 -6.46
N TYR A 36 -14.92 3.40 -5.93
CA TYR A 36 -13.91 3.80 -4.94
C TYR A 36 -14.00 3.01 -3.62
N MET A 37 -15.22 2.62 -3.21
CA MET A 37 -15.40 1.83 -1.99
C MET A 37 -14.76 0.44 -2.12
N GLY A 38 -14.97 -0.25 -3.24
CA GLY A 38 -14.36 -1.56 -3.47
C GLY A 38 -12.83 -1.48 -3.57
N VAL A 39 -12.30 -0.43 -4.20
CA VAL A 39 -10.86 -0.17 -4.24
C VAL A 39 -10.30 0.04 -2.83
N ALA A 40 -10.97 0.85 -2.00
CA ALA A 40 -10.56 1.06 -0.61
C ALA A 40 -10.56 -0.25 0.19
N PHE A 41 -11.57 -1.11 0.00
CA PHE A 41 -11.61 -2.45 0.60
C PHE A 41 -10.46 -3.33 0.11
N ALA A 42 -10.15 -3.33 -1.19
CA ALA A 42 -9.05 -4.12 -1.74
C ALA A 42 -7.70 -3.74 -1.12
N PHE A 43 -7.40 -2.43 -1.03
CA PHE A 43 -6.19 -1.95 -0.35
C PHE A 43 -6.16 -2.39 1.11
N GLY A 44 -7.25 -2.17 1.87
CA GLY A 44 -7.31 -2.57 3.28
C GLY A 44 -7.14 -4.08 3.49
N LEU A 45 -7.79 -4.89 2.65
CA LEU A 45 -7.73 -6.35 2.73
C LEU A 45 -6.35 -6.89 2.37
N THR A 46 -5.65 -6.31 1.38
CA THR A 46 -4.28 -6.75 1.07
C THR A 46 -3.35 -6.61 2.27
N VAL A 47 -3.44 -5.49 3.00
CA VAL A 47 -2.69 -5.26 4.24
C VAL A 47 -3.15 -6.25 5.32
N LEU A 48 -4.45 -6.38 5.53
CA LEU A 48 -5.01 -7.29 6.55
C LEU A 48 -4.57 -8.74 6.32
N THR A 49 -4.64 -9.25 5.09
CA THR A 49 -4.24 -10.62 4.79
C THR A 49 -2.75 -10.83 4.98
N MET A 50 -1.93 -9.85 4.58
CA MET A 50 -0.48 -9.98 4.71
C MET A 50 0.00 -9.81 6.15
N VAL A 51 -0.63 -8.95 6.96
CA VAL A 51 -0.22 -8.81 8.37
C VAL A 51 -0.42 -10.13 9.12
N TYR A 52 -1.51 -10.86 8.84
CA TYR A 52 -1.68 -12.21 9.39
C TYR A 52 -0.71 -13.25 8.80
N ALA A 53 -0.35 -13.13 7.53
CA ALA A 53 0.52 -14.11 6.86
C ALA A 53 2.01 -13.94 7.21
N ILE A 54 2.50 -12.70 7.30
CA ILE A 54 3.93 -12.38 7.40
C ILE A 54 4.28 -11.38 8.52
N GLY A 55 3.30 -10.89 9.28
CA GLY A 55 3.52 -10.09 10.50
C GLY A 55 4.57 -10.70 11.43
N PRO A 56 4.49 -12.00 11.77
CA PRO A 56 5.48 -12.66 12.63
C PRO A 56 6.89 -12.76 12.03
N ILE A 57 7.04 -12.52 10.72
CA ILE A 57 8.32 -12.64 10.01
C ILE A 57 9.03 -11.29 9.95
N SER A 58 8.36 -10.25 9.43
CA SER A 58 8.96 -8.94 9.15
C SER A 58 8.38 -7.78 9.95
N GLY A 59 7.25 -7.97 10.62
CA GLY A 59 6.41 -6.88 11.12
C GLY A 59 5.42 -6.35 10.06
N CYS A 60 5.49 -6.85 8.82
CA CYS A 60 4.58 -6.54 7.72
C CYS A 60 4.37 -5.03 7.50
N HIS A 61 5.44 -4.27 7.26
CA HIS A 61 5.32 -2.82 7.08
C HIS A 61 4.70 -2.48 5.73
N LEU A 62 5.18 -3.13 4.67
CA LEU A 62 4.74 -3.03 3.27
C LEU A 62 4.78 -1.62 2.67
N ASN A 63 5.38 -0.68 3.39
CA ASN A 63 5.26 0.74 3.13
C ASN A 63 6.47 1.50 3.71
N PRO A 64 7.17 2.29 2.88
CA PRO A 64 8.29 3.11 3.33
C PRO A 64 7.94 4.10 4.44
N ALA A 65 6.77 4.74 4.39
CA ALA A 65 6.31 5.68 5.42
C ALA A 65 6.02 4.97 6.74
N VAL A 66 5.52 3.73 6.71
CA VAL A 66 5.34 2.89 7.90
C VAL A 66 6.70 2.54 8.51
N SER A 67 7.64 2.08 7.69
CA SER A 67 8.99 1.73 8.16
C SER A 67 9.71 2.93 8.78
N PHE A 68 9.58 4.10 8.15
CA PHE A 68 10.11 5.35 8.68
C PHE A 68 9.41 5.78 9.97
N GLY A 69 8.09 5.72 10.02
CA GLY A 69 7.31 6.12 11.20
C GLY A 69 7.56 5.21 12.41
N LEU A 70 7.69 3.89 12.20
CA LEU A 70 8.08 2.96 13.25
C LEU A 70 9.52 3.18 13.72
N TRP A 71 10.44 3.52 12.81
CA TRP A 71 11.79 3.93 13.17
C TRP A 71 11.79 5.21 14.02
N ALA A 72 11.05 6.25 13.59
CA ALA A 72 10.91 7.50 14.33
C ALA A 72 10.26 7.29 15.71
N GLY A 73 9.28 6.38 15.78
CA GLY A 73 8.64 5.92 17.02
C GLY A 73 9.49 4.95 17.86
N ARG A 74 10.75 4.69 17.47
CA ARG A 74 11.69 3.78 18.14
C ARG A 74 11.19 2.33 18.29
N ARG A 75 10.33 1.90 17.37
CA ARG A 75 9.82 0.53 17.26
C ARG A 75 10.55 -0.30 16.18
N PHE A 76 11.44 0.32 15.40
CA PHE A 76 12.15 -0.34 14.31
C PHE A 76 13.63 0.10 14.22
N PRO A 77 14.59 -0.83 14.10
CA PRO A 77 16.01 -0.51 14.06
C PRO A 77 16.42 0.26 12.79
N ALA A 78 17.22 1.31 12.97
CA ALA A 78 17.69 2.18 11.88
C ALA A 78 18.44 1.43 10.77
N ALA A 79 19.22 0.40 11.13
CA ALA A 79 19.99 -0.41 10.17
C ALA A 79 19.12 -1.22 9.21
N GLU A 80 17.85 -1.49 9.57
CA GLU A 80 16.91 -2.24 8.73
C GLU A 80 16.07 -1.33 7.82
N LEU A 81 16.07 0.00 8.05
CA LEU A 81 15.22 0.96 7.35
C LEU A 81 15.44 0.99 5.84
N ALA A 82 16.65 1.29 5.38
CA ALA A 82 16.93 1.35 3.96
C ALA A 82 16.71 -0.01 3.25
N PRO A 83 17.16 -1.16 3.80
CA PRO A 83 16.86 -2.47 3.22
C PRO A 83 15.36 -2.76 3.06
N TYR A 84 14.53 -2.43 4.06
CA TYR A 84 13.08 -2.61 3.98
C TYR A 84 12.47 -1.77 2.87
N ILE A 85 12.83 -0.47 2.80
CA ILE A 85 12.32 0.44 1.77
C ILE A 85 12.68 -0.07 0.37
N ILE A 86 13.91 -0.54 0.17
CA ILE A 86 14.33 -1.11 -1.12
C ILE A 86 13.49 -2.34 -1.46
N ALA A 87 13.30 -3.27 -0.51
CA ALA A 87 12.49 -4.46 -0.74
C ALA A 87 11.04 -4.12 -1.09
N GLN A 88 10.45 -3.15 -0.39
CA GLN A 88 9.08 -2.67 -0.62
C GLN A 88 8.94 -2.04 -2.02
N VAL A 89 9.85 -1.14 -2.40
CA VAL A 89 9.82 -0.49 -3.71
C VAL A 89 9.99 -1.51 -4.84
N LEU A 90 10.92 -2.46 -4.70
CA LEU A 90 11.07 -3.54 -5.68
C LEU A 90 9.82 -4.43 -5.77
N GLY A 91 9.17 -4.72 -4.63
CA GLY A 91 7.91 -5.46 -4.58
C GLY A 91 6.78 -4.71 -5.29
N ALA A 92 6.65 -3.41 -5.03
CA ALA A 92 5.69 -2.53 -5.69
C ALA A 92 5.89 -2.50 -7.21
N ILE A 93 7.14 -2.34 -7.68
CA ILE A 93 7.48 -2.37 -9.11
C ILE A 93 7.10 -3.72 -9.74
N ALA A 94 7.41 -4.84 -9.07
CA ALA A 94 7.04 -6.16 -9.55
C ALA A 94 5.51 -6.35 -9.61
N GLY A 95 4.77 -5.87 -8.60
CA GLY A 95 3.31 -5.91 -8.57
C GLY A 95 2.68 -5.10 -9.70
N ALA A 96 3.18 -3.89 -9.92
CA ALA A 96 2.79 -3.04 -11.04
C ALA A 96 3.13 -3.67 -12.40
N GLY A 97 4.30 -4.31 -12.52
CA GLY A 97 4.71 -5.02 -13.74
C GLY A 97 3.77 -6.17 -14.08
N VAL A 98 3.40 -7.00 -13.10
CA VAL A 98 2.40 -8.07 -13.29
C VAL A 98 1.03 -7.49 -13.66
N LEU A 99 0.58 -6.44 -12.97
CA LEU A 99 -0.66 -5.75 -13.31
C LEU A 99 -0.64 -5.22 -14.74
N TYR A 100 0.48 -4.64 -15.18
CA TYR A 100 0.62 -4.10 -16.53
C TYR A 100 0.48 -5.20 -17.58
N LEU A 101 1.11 -6.36 -17.36
CA LEU A 101 0.98 -7.51 -18.25
C LEU A 101 -0.47 -8.02 -18.35
N ILE A 102 -1.20 -8.03 -17.22
CA ILE A 102 -2.62 -8.42 -17.19
C ILE A 102 -3.47 -7.39 -17.94
N ALA A 103 -3.34 -6.10 -17.59
CA ALA A 103 -4.15 -5.02 -18.14
C ALA A 103 -3.92 -4.83 -19.65
N SER A 104 -2.67 -4.98 -20.11
CA SER A 104 -2.31 -4.88 -21.54
C SER A 104 -2.95 -5.98 -22.41
N GLY A 105 -3.43 -7.08 -21.80
CA GLY A 105 -4.19 -8.10 -22.50
C GLY A 105 -5.68 -7.76 -22.67
N GLY A 106 -6.18 -6.71 -22.01
CA GLY A 106 -7.57 -6.28 -22.07
C GLY A 106 -7.85 -5.32 -23.23
N PRO A 107 -9.06 -5.36 -23.83
CA PRO A 107 -9.43 -4.41 -24.87
C PRO A 107 -9.52 -2.99 -24.30
N GLY A 108 -8.94 -2.01 -25.00
CA GLY A 108 -9.05 -0.60 -24.66
C GLY A 108 -8.20 -0.13 -23.47
N PHE A 109 -7.24 -0.92 -23.01
CA PHE A 109 -6.27 -0.46 -22.02
C PHE A 109 -5.31 0.57 -22.62
N GLU A 110 -5.26 1.76 -22.03
CA GLU A 110 -4.22 2.75 -22.30
C GLU A 110 -3.46 3.12 -21.03
N LEU A 111 -2.13 3.11 -21.10
CA LEU A 111 -1.29 3.51 -19.97
C LEU A 111 -1.48 5.01 -19.63
N SER A 112 -1.89 5.81 -20.60
CA SER A 112 -2.24 7.24 -20.45
C SER A 112 -3.42 7.49 -19.51
N ASP A 113 -4.25 6.49 -19.21
CA ASP A 113 -5.36 6.60 -18.25
C ASP A 113 -4.88 6.66 -16.78
N GLY A 114 -3.56 6.74 -16.58
CA GLY A 114 -2.93 7.00 -15.30
C GLY A 114 -2.57 5.75 -14.51
N PHE A 115 -3.12 4.58 -14.85
CA PHE A 115 -2.72 3.28 -14.29
C PHE A 115 -2.71 3.25 -12.74
N ALA A 116 -3.77 3.81 -12.15
CA ALA A 116 -3.93 3.99 -10.70
C ALA A 116 -2.81 4.81 -10.02
N SER A 117 -2.13 5.67 -10.76
CA SER A 117 -1.13 6.59 -10.20
C SER A 117 -1.79 7.67 -9.35
N ASN A 118 -1.12 8.06 -8.26
CA ASN A 118 -1.50 9.22 -7.46
C ASN A 118 -1.15 10.53 -8.19
N GLY A 119 -1.92 11.59 -7.98
CA GLY A 119 -1.72 12.88 -8.63
C GLY A 119 -2.39 14.05 -7.92
N TYR A 120 -1.98 15.27 -8.27
CA TYR A 120 -2.51 16.54 -7.76
C TYR A 120 -2.78 17.50 -8.93
N GLY A 121 -3.52 18.58 -8.66
CA GLY A 121 -3.90 19.56 -9.68
C GLY A 121 -4.69 18.90 -10.81
N ALA A 122 -4.23 19.08 -12.04
CA ALA A 122 -4.82 18.46 -13.23
C ALA A 122 -4.78 16.92 -13.21
N HIS A 123 -3.90 16.31 -12.40
CA HIS A 123 -3.80 14.86 -12.24
C HIS A 123 -4.53 14.34 -10.99
N SER A 124 -5.21 15.21 -10.24
CA SER A 124 -6.11 14.76 -9.18
C SER A 124 -7.45 14.35 -9.80
N PRO A 125 -8.05 13.20 -9.44
CA PRO A 125 -9.38 12.82 -9.93
C PRO A 125 -10.47 13.87 -9.65
N GLY A 126 -10.34 14.62 -8.56
CA GLY A 126 -11.24 15.72 -8.19
C GLY A 126 -10.70 17.11 -8.51
N GLY A 127 -9.59 17.24 -9.23
CA GLY A 127 -8.97 18.52 -9.56
C GLY A 127 -8.38 19.28 -8.35
N TYR A 128 -8.11 18.61 -7.23
CA TYR A 128 -7.62 19.25 -6.01
C TYR A 128 -6.21 19.81 -6.18
N ALA A 129 -5.99 21.05 -5.73
CA ALA A 129 -4.68 21.68 -5.74
C ALA A 129 -3.66 20.94 -4.86
N LEU A 130 -2.37 21.12 -5.16
CA LEU A 130 -1.26 20.49 -4.43
C LEU A 130 -1.36 20.68 -2.91
N ALA A 131 -1.75 21.86 -2.44
CA ALA A 131 -1.89 22.13 -1.01
C ALA A 131 -2.95 21.23 -0.35
N ALA A 132 -4.10 21.01 -0.99
CA ALA A 132 -5.15 20.13 -0.47
C ALA A 132 -4.69 18.67 -0.43
N CYS A 133 -4.04 18.19 -1.50
CA CYS A 133 -3.44 16.87 -1.55
C CYS A 133 -2.37 16.67 -0.46
N LEU A 134 -1.49 17.66 -0.25
CA LEU A 134 -0.48 17.60 0.80
C LEU A 134 -1.11 17.49 2.19
N ILE A 135 -2.15 18.27 2.48
CA ILE A 135 -2.85 18.23 3.77
C ILE A 135 -3.45 16.85 4.02
N THR A 136 -4.17 16.28 3.04
CA THR A 136 -4.78 14.96 3.23
C THR A 136 -3.72 13.87 3.39
N GLU A 137 -2.66 13.87 2.59
CA GLU A 137 -1.61 12.84 2.67
C GLU A 137 -0.88 12.88 4.02
N VAL A 138 -0.56 14.08 4.54
CA VAL A 138 0.05 14.24 5.87
C VAL A 138 -0.87 13.77 6.98
N VAL A 139 -2.13 14.21 7.00
CA VAL A 139 -3.09 13.88 8.06
C VAL A 139 -3.41 12.39 8.05
N MET A 140 -3.67 11.80 6.89
CA MET A 140 -4.04 10.39 6.78
C MET A 140 -2.86 9.47 7.13
N THR A 141 -1.64 9.82 6.71
CA THR A 141 -0.43 9.05 7.05
C THR A 141 -0.12 9.15 8.54
N PHE A 142 -0.29 10.34 9.14
CA PHE A 142 -0.16 10.51 10.59
C PHE A 142 -1.14 9.62 11.35
N MET A 143 -2.43 9.66 11.00
CA MET A 143 -3.44 8.82 11.64
C MET A 143 -3.14 7.34 11.45
N PHE A 144 -2.70 6.92 10.27
CA PHE A 144 -2.32 5.53 9.99
C PHE A 144 -1.17 5.06 10.89
N LEU A 145 -0.12 5.87 11.05
CA LEU A 145 0.99 5.58 11.96
C LEU A 145 0.54 5.52 13.43
N MET A 146 -0.34 6.44 13.85
CA MET A 146 -0.88 6.42 15.21
C MET A 146 -1.70 5.15 15.47
N ILE A 147 -2.49 4.70 14.49
CA ILE A 147 -3.25 3.45 14.58
C ILE A 147 -2.29 2.25 14.69
N ILE A 148 -1.27 2.16 13.84
CA ILE A 148 -0.29 1.06 13.88
C ILE A 148 0.43 1.02 15.24
N LEU A 149 0.97 2.16 15.69
CA LEU A 149 1.68 2.25 16.96
C LEU A 149 0.79 1.92 18.17
N GLY A 150 -0.48 2.33 18.11
CA GLY A 150 -1.46 2.04 19.16
C GLY A 150 -1.90 0.57 19.18
N ALA A 151 -2.23 0.01 18.01
CA ALA A 151 -2.70 -1.37 17.87
C ALA A 151 -1.61 -2.41 18.17
N THR A 152 -0.34 -2.06 17.96
CA THR A 152 0.83 -2.93 18.26
C THR A 152 1.46 -2.64 19.63
N ASP A 153 0.81 -1.83 20.46
CA ASP A 153 1.29 -1.56 21.82
C ASP A 153 1.06 -2.78 22.74
N LYS A 154 1.92 -2.96 23.75
CA LYS A 154 1.79 -4.04 24.74
C LYS A 154 0.49 -3.96 25.55
N ARG A 155 -0.14 -2.78 25.61
CA ARG A 155 -1.43 -2.54 26.27
C ARG A 155 -2.64 -2.94 25.41
N ALA A 156 -2.45 -3.12 24.10
CA ALA A 156 -3.52 -3.55 23.20
C ALA A 156 -3.79 -5.06 23.36
N PRO A 157 -4.98 -5.56 23.00
CA PRO A 157 -5.25 -7.00 22.95
C PRO A 157 -4.22 -7.74 22.09
N GLN A 158 -3.61 -8.77 22.67
CA GLN A 158 -2.56 -9.55 22.00
C GLN A 158 -3.16 -10.57 21.02
N GLY A 159 -2.41 -10.91 19.96
CA GLY A 159 -2.80 -11.92 18.97
C GLY A 159 -3.58 -11.38 17.76
N PHE A 160 -3.92 -10.09 17.73
CA PHE A 160 -4.63 -9.45 16.61
C PHE A 160 -3.76 -8.58 15.71
N ALA A 161 -2.57 -8.17 16.18
CA ALA A 161 -1.74 -7.18 15.50
C ALA A 161 -0.72 -7.76 14.48
N GLY A 162 -0.77 -9.08 14.25
CA GLY A 162 0.25 -9.82 13.49
C GLY A 162 1.55 -10.04 14.26
#